data_AF-A0A915BAU5-F1
#
_entry.id   AF-A0A915BAU5-F1
#
_cell.length_a   1.000
_cell.length_b   1.000
_cell.length_c   1.000
_cell.angle_alpha   90.00
_cell.angle_beta   90.00
_cell.angle_gamma   90.00
#
_symmetry.space_group_name_H-M   'P 1'
#
loop_
_entity.id
_entity.type
_entity.pdbx_description
1 polymer ?
#
loop_
_entity_poly.entity_id
_entity_poly.type
_entity_poly.pdbx_seq_one_letter_code
_entity_poly.pdbx_strand_id
1 'polypeptide(L)'
;MAQGKCCVYNGIDEIIKNNDAPDIFLKGVHFQSFKYFRNISDEIRSSILLIDRNVAKIGRNDLLGGVSLNATNHRLCTHIRRGDFIASPLHMESREDFTVWAVRHVTDEKLKETNVTVVLFGNDRTWSLNVAGKYFNNTRMRLYVTNAIRSATPAVDFAFVQYNCDSVILTASASTFGWWTAFLAGPHKNIYYNTVFSKPNGIEKELNVTDFFPPEWIPLTMPSDFRLPTS
;
A
#
# COMPACT_ATOMS: atom_id res chain seq x y z
N MET A 1 9.45 -0.44 -31.19
CA MET A 1 8.76 -1.46 -30.37
C MET A 1 7.55 -0.78 -29.75
N ALA A 2 6.33 -1.27 -30.00
CA ALA A 2 5.13 -0.71 -29.37
C ALA A 2 5.19 -1.02 -27.87
N GLN A 3 5.21 0.03 -27.05
CA GLN A 3 5.20 -0.07 -25.60
C GLN A 3 3.81 -0.57 -25.18
N GLY A 4 3.69 -1.87 -24.90
CA GLY A 4 2.43 -2.46 -24.46
C GLY A 4 1.99 -1.85 -23.13
N LYS A 5 0.68 -1.62 -22.96
CA LYS A 5 0.12 -1.19 -21.67
C LYS A 5 0.30 -2.31 -20.65
N CYS A 6 0.84 -2.01 -19.47
CA CYS A 6 0.78 -2.91 -18.32
C CYS A 6 -0.65 -3.00 -17.78
N CYS A 7 -0.88 -4.03 -16.97
CA CYS A 7 -1.90 -3.99 -15.96
C CYS A 7 -3.32 -3.95 -16.55
N VAL A 8 -3.47 -4.47 -17.76
CA VAL A 8 -4.74 -4.70 -18.45
C VAL A 8 -5.08 -6.17 -18.32
N TYR A 9 -6.29 -6.49 -17.87
CA TYR A 9 -6.78 -7.86 -17.87
C TYR A 9 -7.29 -8.24 -19.26
N ASN A 10 -6.56 -9.11 -19.95
CA ASN A 10 -6.92 -9.58 -21.30
C ASN A 10 -7.80 -10.85 -21.32
N GLY A 11 -8.32 -11.29 -20.17
CA GLY A 11 -9.09 -12.53 -20.08
C GLY A 11 -8.23 -13.80 -20.13
N ILE A 12 -8.88 -14.96 -19.94
CA ILE A 12 -8.26 -16.28 -20.14
C ILE A 12 -8.39 -16.75 -21.59
N ASP A 13 -9.16 -16.06 -22.42
CA ASP A 13 -9.49 -16.50 -23.79
C ASP A 13 -8.26 -16.60 -24.70
N GLU A 14 -7.23 -15.76 -24.50
CA GLU A 14 -5.96 -15.88 -25.22
C GLU A 14 -5.18 -17.15 -24.84
N ILE A 15 -5.34 -17.61 -23.60
CA ILE A 15 -4.77 -18.87 -23.10
C ILE A 15 -5.57 -20.04 -23.66
N ILE A 16 -6.90 -19.95 -23.64
CA ILE A 16 -7.80 -20.97 -24.20
C ILE A 16 -7.55 -21.19 -25.70
N LYS A 17 -7.20 -20.13 -26.45
CA LYS A 17 -6.83 -20.25 -27.88
C LYS A 17 -5.57 -21.10 -28.13
N ASN A 18 -4.76 -21.35 -27.10
CA ASN A 18 -3.56 -22.17 -27.16
C ASN A 18 -3.70 -23.43 -26.26
N ASN A 19 -4.93 -23.94 -26.09
CA ASN A 19 -5.22 -25.10 -25.24
C ASN A 19 -4.52 -26.41 -25.67
N ASP A 20 -4.02 -26.48 -26.91
CA ASP A 20 -3.25 -27.62 -27.44
C ASP A 20 -1.77 -27.56 -27.06
N ALA A 21 -1.29 -26.46 -26.46
CA ALA A 21 0.07 -26.38 -25.97
C ALA A 21 0.26 -27.31 -24.76
N PRO A 22 1.32 -28.14 -24.73
CA PRO A 22 1.54 -29.07 -23.62
C PRO A 22 1.76 -28.34 -22.29
N ASP A 23 2.35 -27.14 -22.33
CA ASP A 23 2.54 -26.25 -21.20
C ASP A 23 2.35 -24.80 -21.65
N ILE A 24 1.66 -24.00 -20.83
CA ILE A 24 1.51 -22.55 -21.05
C ILE A 24 2.18 -21.80 -19.91
N PHE A 25 3.23 -21.04 -20.22
CA PHE A 25 3.94 -20.19 -19.27
C PHE A 25 3.55 -18.73 -19.46
N LEU A 26 2.97 -18.13 -18.43
CA LEU A 26 2.70 -16.70 -18.39
C LEU A 26 3.95 -15.95 -17.92
N LYS A 27 4.66 -15.32 -18.87
CA LYS A 27 5.72 -14.38 -18.56
C LYS A 27 5.13 -12.98 -18.42
N GLY A 28 5.10 -12.47 -17.20
CA GLY A 28 4.63 -11.12 -16.88
C GLY A 28 5.52 -10.43 -15.85
N VAL A 29 5.32 -9.12 -15.70
CA VAL A 29 5.98 -8.30 -14.69
C VAL A 29 4.90 -7.62 -13.85
N HIS A 30 5.13 -7.52 -12.54
CA HIS A 30 4.28 -6.88 -11.52
C HIS A 30 2.91 -7.52 -11.24
N PHE A 31 2.17 -7.93 -12.28
CA PHE A 31 0.82 -8.50 -12.19
C PHE A 31 -0.14 -7.64 -11.33
N GLN A 32 -0.24 -6.35 -11.62
CA GLN A 32 -1.06 -5.43 -10.80
C GLN A 32 -2.43 -5.14 -11.41
N SER A 33 -3.15 -6.21 -11.81
CA SER A 33 -4.58 -6.11 -12.10
C SER A 33 -5.32 -7.07 -11.19
N PHE A 34 -6.23 -6.54 -10.36
CA PHE A 34 -6.93 -7.36 -9.38
C PHE A 34 -7.82 -8.41 -10.05
N LYS A 35 -8.21 -8.19 -11.31
CA LYS A 35 -9.07 -9.09 -12.09
C LYS A 35 -8.43 -10.46 -12.32
N TYR A 36 -7.10 -10.55 -12.37
CA TYR A 36 -6.40 -11.84 -12.44
C TYR A 36 -6.63 -12.70 -11.19
N PHE A 37 -6.84 -12.06 -10.05
CA PHE A 37 -6.76 -12.72 -8.74
C PHE A 37 -8.07 -12.68 -7.97
N ARG A 38 -9.05 -11.88 -8.38
CA ARG A 38 -10.29 -11.63 -7.61
C ARG A 38 -10.99 -12.91 -7.20
N ASN A 39 -11.17 -13.83 -8.15
CA ASN A 39 -11.91 -15.07 -7.96
C ASN A 39 -11.14 -16.12 -7.12
N ILE A 40 -9.82 -15.97 -7.02
CA ILE A 40 -8.94 -16.85 -6.25
C ILE A 40 -8.30 -16.11 -5.07
N SER A 41 -8.85 -14.95 -4.69
CA SER A 41 -8.18 -14.07 -3.74
C SER A 41 -8.11 -14.67 -2.34
N ASP A 42 -9.10 -15.47 -1.96
CA ASP A 42 -9.09 -16.21 -0.70
C ASP A 42 -8.10 -17.37 -0.73
N GLU A 43 -7.96 -18.07 -1.85
CA GLU A 43 -6.94 -19.10 -2.04
C GLU A 43 -5.54 -18.48 -1.98
N ILE A 44 -5.29 -17.39 -2.70
CA ILE A 44 -4.00 -16.68 -2.66
C ILE A 44 -3.61 -16.31 -1.24
N ARG A 45 -4.55 -15.78 -0.45
CA ARG A 45 -4.28 -15.38 0.94
C ARG A 45 -4.13 -16.56 1.90
N SER A 46 -4.74 -17.71 1.61
CA SER A 46 -4.78 -18.88 2.51
C SER A 46 -3.78 -19.98 2.16
N SER A 47 -3.31 -20.08 0.92
CA SER A 47 -2.44 -21.17 0.46
C SER A 47 -1.15 -20.70 -0.23
N ILE A 48 -1.23 -19.74 -1.16
CA ILE A 48 -0.08 -19.34 -1.99
C ILE A 48 0.82 -18.33 -1.27
N LEU A 49 0.20 -17.38 -0.57
CA LEU A 49 0.86 -16.33 0.19
C LEU A 49 0.41 -16.38 1.65
N LEU A 50 0.20 -17.59 2.18
CA LEU A 50 -0.01 -17.77 3.61
C LEU A 50 1.25 -17.32 4.34
N ILE A 51 1.20 -16.13 4.92
CA ILE A 51 2.32 -15.62 5.70
C ILE A 51 2.16 -16.14 7.13
N ASP A 52 3.10 -17.01 7.51
CA ASP A 52 3.13 -17.66 8.82
C ASP A 52 3.02 -16.64 9.96
N ARG A 53 2.23 -16.95 10.99
CA ARG A 53 2.02 -16.03 12.12
C ARG A 53 3.31 -15.71 12.88
N ASN A 54 4.32 -16.58 12.82
CA ASN A 54 5.65 -16.32 13.37
C ASN A 54 6.37 -15.23 12.59
N VAL A 55 6.21 -15.15 11.26
CA VAL A 55 6.70 -14.03 10.44
C VAL A 55 6.01 -12.72 10.87
N ALA A 56 4.71 -12.77 11.12
CA ALA A 56 3.98 -11.62 11.66
C ALA A 56 4.42 -11.23 13.09
N LYS A 57 4.84 -12.21 13.90
CA LYS A 57 5.36 -11.98 15.26
C LYS A 57 6.75 -11.33 15.22
N ILE A 58 7.62 -11.76 14.29
CA ILE A 58 8.89 -11.09 13.99
C ILE A 58 8.60 -9.62 13.60
N GLY A 59 7.68 -9.41 12.65
CA GLY A 59 7.27 -8.06 12.25
C GLY A 59 6.82 -7.19 13.43
N ARG A 60 5.93 -7.69 14.29
CA ARG A 60 5.48 -6.93 15.48
C ARG A 60 6.60 -6.59 16.44
N ASN A 61 7.43 -7.57 16.80
CA ASN A 61 8.46 -7.38 17.80
C ASN A 61 9.58 -6.48 17.28
N ASP A 62 9.96 -6.66 16.01
CA ASP A 62 11.19 -6.08 15.51
C ASP A 62 10.93 -4.77 14.74
N LEU A 63 9.86 -4.70 13.91
CA LEU A 63 9.54 -3.47 13.17
C LEU A 63 9.12 -2.34 14.10
N LEU A 64 8.49 -2.63 15.24
CA LEU A 64 8.10 -1.61 16.21
C LEU A 64 8.97 -1.59 17.47
N GLY A 65 10.07 -2.34 17.50
CA GLY A 65 11.01 -2.34 18.63
C GLY A 65 10.37 -2.74 19.95
N GLY A 66 9.47 -3.73 19.93
CA GLY A 66 8.79 -4.27 21.11
C GLY A 66 7.57 -3.47 21.57
N VAL A 67 7.19 -2.40 20.86
CA VAL A 67 5.96 -1.66 21.16
C VAL A 67 4.73 -2.54 20.91
N SER A 68 3.95 -2.75 21.96
CA SER A 68 2.63 -3.37 21.85
C SER A 68 1.61 -2.35 21.36
N LEU A 69 1.08 -2.55 20.14
CA LEU A 69 -0.03 -1.75 19.62
C LEU A 69 -1.29 -2.07 20.44
N ASN A 70 -1.94 -1.05 20.99
CA ASN A 70 -3.20 -1.25 21.70
C ASN A 70 -4.26 -1.82 20.76
N ALA A 71 -4.75 -3.03 21.07
CA ALA A 71 -5.76 -3.72 20.27
C ALA A 71 -7.12 -3.02 20.26
N THR A 72 -7.39 -2.10 21.19
CA THR A 72 -8.62 -1.30 21.19
C THR A 72 -8.52 -0.03 20.34
N ASN A 73 -7.32 0.36 19.91
CA ASN A 73 -7.14 1.46 18.98
C ASN A 73 -7.30 0.93 17.54
N HIS A 74 -7.88 1.75 16.67
CA HIS A 74 -7.85 1.49 15.23
C HIS A 74 -6.42 1.70 14.70
N ARG A 75 -5.87 0.70 14.02
CA ARG A 75 -4.48 0.72 13.54
C ARG A 75 -4.45 1.10 12.07
N LEU A 76 -4.11 2.35 11.80
CA LEU A 76 -4.00 2.92 10.45
C LEU A 76 -2.57 2.84 9.95
N CYS A 77 -2.31 1.95 8.99
CA CYS A 77 -0.97 1.77 8.43
C CYS A 77 -0.81 2.58 7.14
N THR A 78 0.21 3.41 7.06
CA THR A 78 0.43 4.32 5.93
C THR A 78 1.73 3.92 5.23
N HIS A 79 1.58 3.45 4.00
CA HIS A 79 2.69 3.01 3.18
C HIS A 79 3.41 4.20 2.55
N ILE A 80 4.72 4.27 2.74
CA ILE A 80 5.63 5.30 2.23
C ILE A 80 6.54 4.68 1.17
N ARG A 81 6.46 5.19 -0.06
CA ARG A 81 7.32 4.81 -1.18
C ARG A 81 7.96 6.05 -1.79
N ARG A 82 9.24 6.20 -1.50
CA ARG A 82 10.12 7.25 -2.04
C ARG A 82 11.26 6.57 -2.79
N GLY A 83 12.50 6.63 -2.29
CA GLY A 83 13.66 6.00 -2.96
C GLY A 83 13.74 6.36 -4.44
N ASP A 84 13.78 5.36 -5.31
CA ASP A 84 13.79 5.51 -6.77
C ASP A 84 12.57 6.24 -7.33
N PHE A 85 11.42 6.30 -6.63
CA PHE A 85 10.27 7.08 -7.09
C PHE A 85 10.53 8.59 -7.09
N ILE A 86 11.42 9.08 -6.20
CA ILE A 86 11.81 10.50 -6.18
C ILE A 86 12.43 10.88 -7.53
N ALA A 87 13.36 10.06 -8.02
CA ALA A 87 14.06 10.29 -9.29
C ALA A 87 13.29 9.77 -10.51
N SER A 88 12.26 8.93 -10.32
CA SER A 88 11.47 8.37 -11.41
C SER A 88 10.73 9.48 -12.16
N PRO A 89 10.76 9.49 -13.50
CA PRO A 89 9.90 10.38 -14.28
C PRO A 89 8.47 9.85 -14.43
N LEU A 90 8.22 8.59 -14.04
CA LEU A 90 6.95 7.90 -14.29
C LEU A 90 6.04 7.88 -13.05
N HIS A 91 6.61 7.50 -11.92
CA HIS A 91 5.86 7.24 -10.69
C HIS A 91 5.81 8.47 -9.80
N MET A 92 4.66 8.71 -9.19
CA MET A 92 4.55 9.68 -8.10
C MET A 92 5.06 9.06 -6.80
N GLU A 93 6.04 9.70 -6.16
CA GLU A 93 6.52 9.33 -4.83
C GLU A 93 5.54 9.75 -3.72
N SER A 94 5.76 9.22 -2.51
CA SER A 94 5.07 9.72 -1.33
C SER A 94 5.50 11.15 -1.03
N ARG A 95 4.54 12.08 -1.13
CA ARG A 95 4.73 13.51 -0.89
C ARG A 95 4.30 13.89 0.52
N GLU A 96 4.98 14.87 1.10
CA GLU A 96 4.78 15.29 2.49
C GLU A 96 3.38 15.86 2.72
N ASP A 97 2.94 16.75 1.82
CA ASP A 97 1.60 17.35 1.80
C ASP A 97 0.50 16.29 1.78
N PHE A 98 0.58 15.36 0.83
CA PHE A 98 -0.42 14.30 0.69
C PHE A 98 -0.42 13.36 1.89
N THR A 99 0.74 12.91 2.37
CA THR A 99 0.82 12.00 3.51
C THR A 99 0.20 12.64 4.76
N VAL A 100 0.53 13.91 5.04
CA VAL A 100 -0.01 14.62 6.21
C VAL A 100 -1.52 14.82 6.08
N TRP A 101 -1.98 15.29 4.92
CA TRP A 101 -3.40 15.47 4.66
C TRP A 101 -4.17 14.15 4.76
N ALA A 102 -3.71 13.09 4.10
CA ALA A 102 -4.41 11.81 4.03
C ALA A 102 -4.58 11.17 5.41
N VAL A 103 -3.52 11.19 6.23
CA VAL A 103 -3.60 10.68 7.61
C VAL A 103 -4.64 11.48 8.39
N ARG A 104 -4.57 12.81 8.39
CA ARG A 104 -5.52 13.66 9.14
C ARG A 104 -6.94 13.54 8.63
N HIS A 105 -7.15 13.53 7.31
CA HIS A 105 -8.46 13.39 6.71
C HIS A 105 -9.11 12.04 7.10
N VAL A 106 -8.36 10.93 7.03
CA VAL A 106 -8.87 9.63 7.45
C VAL A 106 -9.14 9.59 8.96
N THR A 107 -8.25 10.13 9.79
CA THR A 107 -8.48 10.13 11.26
C THR A 107 -9.62 11.03 11.68
N ASP A 108 -9.69 12.24 11.13
CA ASP A 108 -10.56 13.31 11.63
C ASP A 108 -11.97 13.23 11.04
N GLU A 109 -12.12 12.69 9.82
CA GLU A 109 -13.43 12.57 9.16
C GLU A 109 -13.99 11.14 9.15
N LYS A 110 -13.14 10.12 9.00
CA LYS A 110 -13.60 8.73 8.89
C LYS A 110 -13.53 7.96 10.21
N LEU A 111 -12.66 8.39 11.14
CA LEU A 111 -12.40 7.70 12.41
C LEU A 111 -12.54 8.63 13.62
N LYS A 112 -13.33 9.70 13.50
CA LYS A 112 -13.41 10.83 14.45
C LYS A 112 -13.64 10.45 15.92
N GLU A 113 -14.38 9.38 16.16
CA GLU A 113 -14.75 8.91 17.51
C GLU A 113 -13.87 7.75 18.00
N THR A 114 -12.84 7.40 17.22
CA THR A 114 -11.99 6.23 17.48
C THR A 114 -10.59 6.68 17.85
N ASN A 115 -10.01 6.07 18.88
CA ASN A 115 -8.58 6.24 19.16
C ASN A 115 -7.77 5.59 18.03
N VAL A 116 -7.00 6.38 17.29
CA VAL A 116 -6.20 5.90 16.17
C VAL A 116 -4.72 5.78 16.55
N THR A 117 -4.15 4.63 16.20
CA THR A 117 -2.70 4.43 16.16
C THR A 117 -2.26 4.42 14.70
N VAL A 118 -1.38 5.35 14.32
CA VAL A 118 -0.84 5.45 12.97
C VAL A 118 0.51 4.74 12.91
N VAL A 119 0.75 3.94 11.88
CA VAL A 119 2.05 3.30 11.61
C VAL A 119 2.52 3.68 10.23
N LEU A 120 3.62 4.42 10.13
CA LEU A 120 4.29 4.70 8.85
C LEU A 120 5.28 3.56 8.56
N PHE A 121 5.18 2.96 7.38
CA PHE A 121 6.07 1.88 6.95
C PHE A 121 6.46 2.03 5.49
N GLY A 122 7.64 1.55 5.12
CA GLY A 122 8.12 1.58 3.74
C GLY A 122 9.61 1.88 3.64
N ASN A 123 10.05 2.40 2.50
CA ASN A 123 11.47 2.38 2.13
C ASN A 123 12.28 3.63 2.50
N ASP A 124 11.69 4.60 3.19
CA ASP A 124 12.37 5.85 3.60
C ASP A 124 12.03 6.21 5.05
N ARG A 125 12.71 5.53 5.98
CA ARG A 125 12.48 5.68 7.43
C ARG A 125 12.84 7.07 7.94
N THR A 126 13.96 7.63 7.49
CA THR A 126 14.43 8.95 7.92
C THR A 126 13.41 10.02 7.53
N TRP A 127 12.92 10.00 6.29
CA TRP A 127 11.86 10.90 5.87
C TRP A 127 10.58 10.71 6.68
N SER A 128 10.18 9.46 6.93
CA SER A 128 8.98 9.15 7.71
C SER A 128 9.05 9.68 9.14
N LEU A 129 10.22 9.57 9.80
CA LEU A 129 10.46 10.15 11.13
C LEU A 129 10.39 11.68 11.12
N ASN A 130 10.90 12.32 10.07
CA ASN A 130 10.82 13.78 9.95
C ASN A 130 9.37 14.25 9.78
N VAL A 131 8.59 13.59 8.93
CA VAL A 131 7.14 13.89 8.76
C VAL A 131 6.37 13.66 10.06
N ALA A 132 6.62 12.53 10.72
CA ALA A 132 6.07 12.21 12.04
C ALA A 132 6.35 13.33 13.06
N GLY A 133 7.63 13.67 13.23
CA GLY A 133 8.08 14.66 14.21
C GLY A 133 7.52 16.05 13.95
N LYS A 134 7.49 16.46 12.67
CA LYS A 134 7.09 17.82 12.28
C LYS A 134 5.58 18.06 12.38
N TYR A 135 4.75 17.06 12.08
CA TYR A 135 3.30 17.29 11.92
C TYR A 135 2.41 16.54 12.91
N PHE A 136 2.93 15.54 13.62
CA PHE A 136 2.11 14.64 14.42
C PHE A 136 2.49 14.59 15.91
N ASN A 137 3.66 15.10 16.31
CA ASN A 137 4.11 15.07 17.72
C ASN A 137 3.14 15.74 18.70
N ASN A 138 2.46 16.81 18.29
CA ASN A 138 1.53 17.57 19.14
C ASN A 138 0.06 17.18 18.92
N THR A 139 -0.18 16.01 18.32
CA THR A 139 -1.54 15.51 18.06
C THR A 139 -1.95 14.48 19.10
N ARG A 140 -3.26 14.19 19.20
CA ARG A 140 -3.78 13.11 20.06
C ARG A 140 -3.50 11.71 19.50
N MET A 141 -3.00 11.63 18.26
CA MET A 141 -2.70 10.36 17.60
C MET A 141 -1.40 9.76 18.14
N ARG A 142 -1.38 8.44 18.31
CA ARG A 142 -0.12 7.72 18.55
C ARG A 142 0.47 7.33 17.21
N LEU A 143 1.65 7.85 16.88
CA LEU A 143 2.29 7.56 15.60
C LEU A 143 3.60 6.81 15.80
N TYR A 144 3.78 5.73 15.04
CA TYR A 144 4.99 4.92 15.00
C TYR A 144 5.56 4.88 13.58
N VAL A 145 6.88 4.75 13.47
CA VAL A 145 7.57 4.51 12.20
C VAL A 145 8.30 3.18 12.32
N THR A 146 8.14 2.29 11.34
CA THR A 146 8.79 0.98 11.38
C THR A 146 10.32 1.09 11.34
N ASN A 147 10.99 0.18 12.02
CA ASN A 147 12.43 0.04 12.05
C ASN A 147 12.94 -0.71 10.83
N ALA A 148 14.15 -0.36 10.39
CA ALA A 148 14.91 -1.20 9.48
C ALA A 148 15.52 -2.36 10.27
N ILE A 149 15.12 -3.59 9.97
CA ILE A 149 15.60 -4.80 10.63
C ILE A 149 16.29 -5.70 9.62
N ARG A 150 17.32 -6.44 10.03
CA ARG A 150 18.12 -7.28 9.11
C ARG A 150 17.31 -8.40 8.45
N SER A 151 16.28 -8.88 9.14
CA SER A 151 15.35 -9.91 8.67
C SER A 151 14.16 -9.35 7.89
N ALA A 152 14.11 -8.03 7.64
CA ALA A 152 13.00 -7.41 6.92
C ALA A 152 12.98 -7.93 5.48
N THR A 153 11.97 -8.72 5.16
CA THR A 153 11.62 -9.09 3.79
C THR A 153 10.25 -8.49 3.48
N PRO A 154 9.89 -8.34 2.19
CA PRO A 154 8.53 -7.94 1.83
C PRO A 154 7.43 -8.79 2.48
N ALA A 155 7.68 -10.09 2.67
CA ALA A 155 6.75 -10.97 3.36
C ALA A 155 6.53 -10.57 4.83
N VAL A 156 7.55 -10.07 5.53
CA VAL A 156 7.41 -9.57 6.91
C VAL A 156 6.49 -8.36 6.97
N ASP A 157 6.64 -7.40 6.06
CA ASP A 157 5.78 -6.22 5.98
C ASP A 157 4.35 -6.60 5.59
N PHE A 158 4.18 -7.51 4.62
CA PHE A 158 2.86 -7.99 4.21
C PHE A 158 2.13 -8.66 5.38
N ALA A 159 2.81 -9.54 6.13
CA ALA A 159 2.25 -10.15 7.33
C ALA A 159 1.93 -9.10 8.39
N PHE A 160 2.87 -8.17 8.64
CA PHE A 160 2.64 -7.12 9.61
C PHE A 160 1.36 -6.37 9.30
N VAL A 161 1.16 -5.97 8.04
CA VAL A 161 -0.04 -5.25 7.61
C VAL A 161 -1.31 -6.10 7.71
N GLN A 162 -1.26 -7.34 7.24
CA GLN A 162 -2.39 -8.26 7.27
C GLN A 162 -2.92 -8.49 8.70
N TYR A 163 -2.01 -8.70 9.67
CA TYR A 163 -2.39 -9.07 11.03
C TYR A 163 -2.49 -7.90 12.02
N ASN A 164 -1.92 -6.73 11.72
CA ASN A 164 -1.80 -5.64 12.70
C ASN A 164 -2.40 -4.31 12.25
N CYS A 165 -2.88 -4.19 11.01
CA CYS A 165 -3.53 -2.98 10.53
C CYS A 165 -5.01 -3.22 10.34
N ASP A 166 -5.85 -2.25 10.68
CA ASP A 166 -7.29 -2.28 10.43
C ASP A 166 -7.64 -1.51 9.14
N SER A 167 -6.76 -0.60 8.73
CA SER A 167 -6.84 0.13 7.46
C SER A 167 -5.46 0.47 6.92
N VAL A 168 -5.37 0.70 5.61
CA VAL A 168 -4.12 1.01 4.92
C VAL A 168 -4.28 2.26 4.07
N ILE A 169 -3.30 3.18 4.10
CA ILE A 169 -3.18 4.29 3.14
C ILE A 169 -1.99 4.04 2.22
N LEU A 170 -2.22 4.02 0.92
CA LEU A 170 -1.18 4.00 -0.10
C LEU A 170 -0.87 5.42 -0.56
N THR A 171 0.19 6.04 -0.04
CA THR A 171 0.54 7.43 -0.38
C THR A 171 1.17 7.58 -1.77
N ALA A 172 1.77 6.52 -2.29
CA ALA A 172 2.25 6.37 -3.66
C ALA A 172 1.66 5.09 -4.26
N SER A 173 0.48 5.23 -4.84
CA SER A 173 -0.42 4.09 -5.08
C SER A 173 -0.04 3.23 -6.28
N ALA A 174 0.84 3.71 -7.15
CA ALA A 174 1.41 2.91 -8.23
C ALA A 174 2.55 1.96 -7.77
N SER A 175 2.93 1.99 -6.50
CA SER A 175 3.95 1.08 -5.96
C SER A 175 3.52 -0.39 -6.06
N THR A 176 4.30 -1.23 -6.75
CA THR A 176 4.06 -2.69 -6.79
C THR A 176 4.03 -3.31 -5.40
N PHE A 177 4.99 -2.93 -4.55
CA PHE A 177 5.04 -3.40 -3.17
C PHE A 177 3.78 -2.97 -2.39
N GLY A 178 3.42 -1.68 -2.48
CA GLY A 178 2.24 -1.16 -1.78
C GLY A 178 0.93 -1.78 -2.27
N TRP A 179 0.80 -1.99 -3.57
CA TRP A 179 -0.36 -2.61 -4.20
C TRP A 179 -0.57 -4.04 -3.70
N TRP A 180 0.48 -4.87 -3.72
CA TRP A 180 0.42 -6.24 -3.21
C TRP A 180 0.19 -6.27 -1.71
N THR A 181 0.82 -5.38 -0.94
CA THR A 181 0.57 -5.25 0.50
C THR A 181 -0.92 -5.02 0.78
N ALA A 182 -1.54 -4.07 0.09
CA ALA A 182 -2.96 -3.75 0.27
C ALA A 182 -3.89 -4.87 -0.20
N PHE A 183 -3.61 -5.48 -1.36
CA PHE A 183 -4.42 -6.56 -1.91
C PHE A 183 -4.44 -7.81 -1.01
N LEU A 184 -3.29 -8.12 -0.42
CA LEU A 184 -3.11 -9.27 0.49
C LEU A 184 -3.58 -8.99 1.91
N ALA A 185 -3.68 -7.71 2.31
CA ALA A 185 -4.14 -7.35 3.63
C ALA A 185 -5.54 -7.92 3.94
N GLY A 186 -6.39 -8.06 2.92
CA GLY A 186 -7.65 -8.80 3.00
C GLY A 186 -8.89 -7.95 2.72
N PRO A 187 -10.03 -8.60 2.39
CA PRO A 187 -11.22 -7.91 1.89
C PRO A 187 -11.96 -7.08 2.95
N HIS A 188 -11.68 -7.31 4.23
CA HIS A 188 -12.33 -6.60 5.34
C HIS A 188 -11.60 -5.33 5.78
N LYS A 189 -10.47 -4.98 5.16
CA LYS A 189 -9.71 -3.78 5.51
C LYS A 189 -10.09 -2.63 4.59
N ASN A 190 -10.22 -1.43 5.17
CA ASN A 190 -10.36 -0.22 4.37
C ASN A 190 -9.00 0.12 3.76
N ILE A 191 -8.93 0.09 2.43
CA ILE A 191 -7.74 0.48 1.67
C ILE A 191 -8.01 1.83 1.04
N TYR A 192 -7.20 2.81 1.40
CA TYR A 192 -7.22 4.16 0.86
C TYR A 192 -6.04 4.34 -0.10
N TYR A 193 -6.24 5.06 -1.21
CA TYR A 193 -5.16 5.29 -2.17
C TYR A 193 -5.16 6.73 -2.71
N ASN A 194 -3.96 7.27 -2.93
CA ASN A 194 -3.73 8.54 -3.60
C ASN A 194 -4.14 8.46 -5.08
N THR A 195 -5.08 9.31 -5.49
CA THR A 195 -5.50 9.41 -6.89
C THR A 195 -4.42 10.02 -7.79
N VAL A 196 -3.45 10.73 -7.22
CA VAL A 196 -2.25 11.21 -7.91
C VAL A 196 -1.13 10.20 -7.76
N PHE A 197 -1.16 9.15 -8.58
CA PHE A 197 -0.20 8.03 -8.55
C PHE A 197 0.88 8.09 -9.66
N SER A 198 0.76 9.04 -10.58
CA SER A 198 1.61 9.17 -11.76
C SER A 198 2.11 10.61 -11.91
N LYS A 199 3.34 10.76 -12.39
CA LYS A 199 3.86 12.06 -12.86
C LYS A 199 3.31 12.32 -14.27
N PRO A 200 3.26 13.59 -14.73
CA PRO A 200 2.72 13.90 -16.05
C PRO A 200 3.40 13.07 -17.15
N ASN A 201 2.61 12.42 -18.00
CA ASN A 201 3.07 11.49 -19.04
C ASN A 201 3.76 10.22 -18.51
N GLY A 202 3.51 9.87 -17.25
CA GLY A 202 4.14 8.76 -16.55
C GLY A 202 3.37 7.45 -16.65
N ILE A 203 3.29 6.75 -15.52
CA ILE A 203 2.73 5.39 -15.42
C ILE A 203 1.24 5.32 -15.79
N GLU A 204 0.52 6.45 -15.76
CA GLU A 204 -0.86 6.57 -16.26
C GLU A 204 -1.06 6.09 -17.71
N LYS A 205 -0.02 6.16 -18.55
CA LYS A 205 -0.06 5.67 -19.94
C LYS A 205 0.07 4.15 -20.04
N GLU A 206 0.66 3.55 -19.02
CA GLU A 206 0.98 2.13 -18.95
C GLU A 206 -0.01 1.36 -18.10
N LEU A 207 -1.02 1.99 -17.52
CA LEU A 207 -1.89 1.38 -16.52
C LEU A 207 -3.36 1.65 -16.83
N ASN A 208 -4.21 0.62 -16.70
CA ASN A 208 -5.65 0.80 -16.70
C ASN A 208 -6.18 0.93 -15.26
N VAL A 209 -6.64 2.13 -14.88
CA VAL A 209 -7.08 2.45 -13.51
C VAL A 209 -8.20 1.52 -13.04
N THR A 210 -9.11 1.14 -13.95
CA THR A 210 -10.27 0.28 -13.63
C THR A 210 -9.90 -1.18 -13.39
N ASP A 211 -8.69 -1.57 -13.80
CA ASP A 211 -8.15 -2.92 -13.64
C ASP A 211 -7.14 -2.96 -12.49
N PHE A 212 -6.45 -1.84 -12.26
CA PHE A 212 -5.42 -1.70 -11.27
C PHE A 212 -5.98 -1.56 -9.86
N PHE A 213 -6.90 -0.62 -9.62
CA PHE A 213 -7.48 -0.43 -8.29
C PHE A 213 -8.79 -1.22 -8.16
N PRO A 214 -8.91 -2.14 -7.19
CA PRO A 214 -10.19 -2.74 -6.84
C PRO A 214 -11.26 -1.67 -6.58
N PRO A 215 -12.50 -1.87 -7.05
CA PRO A 215 -13.57 -0.87 -6.91
C PRO A 215 -13.96 -0.62 -5.45
N GLU A 216 -13.68 -1.56 -4.54
CA GLU A 216 -13.87 -1.41 -3.10
C GLU A 216 -12.79 -0.54 -2.41
N TRP A 217 -11.69 -0.20 -3.08
CA TRP A 217 -10.68 0.69 -2.52
C TRP A 217 -11.14 2.15 -2.59
N ILE A 218 -10.81 2.92 -1.55
CA ILE A 218 -11.31 4.27 -1.31
C ILE A 218 -10.33 5.29 -1.91
N PRO A 219 -10.71 6.03 -2.96
CA PRO A 219 -9.85 7.07 -3.52
C PRO A 219 -9.73 8.26 -2.55
N LEU A 220 -8.51 8.77 -2.43
CA LEU A 220 -8.20 10.01 -1.71
C LEU A 220 -7.67 11.05 -2.69
N THR A 221 -8.41 12.14 -2.84
CA THR A 221 -8.03 13.30 -3.65
C THR A 221 -7.78 14.49 -2.73
N MET A 222 -6.53 14.89 -2.59
CA MET A 222 -6.15 16.03 -1.76
C MET A 222 -6.67 17.33 -2.38
N PRO A 223 -7.31 18.22 -1.60
CA PRO A 223 -7.71 19.54 -2.08
C PRO A 223 -6.50 20.35 -2.61
N SER A 224 -6.66 21.03 -3.73
CA SER A 224 -5.59 21.82 -4.37
C SER A 224 -5.12 23.02 -3.52
N ASP A 225 -6.00 23.50 -2.66
CA ASP A 225 -5.75 24.59 -1.72
C ASP A 225 -5.19 24.10 -0.38
N PHE A 226 -5.05 22.79 -0.16
CA PHE A 226 -4.44 22.26 1.06
C PHE A 226 -3.04 22.85 1.24
N ARG A 227 -2.77 23.27 2.48
CA ARG A 227 -1.45 23.72 2.92
C ARG A 227 -1.08 22.92 4.14
N LEU A 228 0.20 22.54 4.19
CA LEU A 228 0.75 21.90 5.38
C LEU A 228 0.52 22.81 6.59
N PRO A 229 0.08 22.25 7.73
CA PRO A 229 -0.02 23.00 8.97
C PRO A 229 1.34 23.61 9.32
N THR A 230 1.33 24.83 9.87
CA THR A 230 2.54 25.40 10.46
C THR A 230 2.98 24.52 11.62
N SER A 231 4.25 24.09 11.59
CA SER A 231 4.90 23.30 12.64
C SER A 231 5.09 24.09 13.92
#